data_AF-A0A6I0FY64-F1
#
_entry.id   AF-A0A6I0FY64-F1
#
_cell.length_a   1.000
_cell.length_b   1.000
_cell.length_c   1.000
_cell.angle_alpha   90.00
_cell.angle_beta   90.00
_cell.angle_gamma   90.00
#
_symmetry.space_group_name_H-M   'P 1'
#
loop_
_entity.id
_entity.type
_entity.pdbx_description
1 polymer ?
#
loop_
_entity_poly.entity_id
_entity_poly.type
_entity_poly.pdbx_seq_one_letter_code
_entity_poly.pdbx_strand_id
1 'polypeptide(L)'
;MNIKISKEAYEKLIKEDLYFLNEHCPDSLELDHIKVIIFSSIDWYYPDKNTCTALKRIENRLKVELQKQKDAGKQFLSDQEIDGLIDSILKEE
;
A
#
# COMPACT_ATOMS: atom_id res chain seq x y z
N MET A 1 3.65 -17.57 0.23
CA MET A 1 3.36 -18.18 -1.08
C MET A 1 3.12 -17.04 -2.06
N ASN A 2 3.99 -16.83 -3.04
CA ASN A 2 3.90 -15.67 -3.94
C ASN A 2 3.35 -16.16 -5.29
N ILE A 3 2.04 -16.30 -5.39
CA ILE A 3 1.38 -16.73 -6.62
C ILE A 3 1.47 -15.56 -7.61
N LYS A 4 2.40 -15.64 -8.56
CA LYS A 4 2.53 -14.66 -9.65
C LYS A 4 1.60 -15.06 -10.79
N ILE A 5 0.38 -14.54 -10.80
CA ILE A 5 -0.50 -14.60 -11.98
C ILE A 5 -0.24 -13.40 -12.90
N SER A 6 -0.53 -13.53 -14.19
CA SER A 6 -0.45 -12.39 -15.12
C SER A 6 -1.55 -11.38 -14.83
N LYS A 7 -1.35 -10.12 -15.23
CA LYS A 7 -2.37 -9.06 -15.12
C LYS A 7 -3.67 -9.50 -15.79
N GLU A 8 -3.58 -10.08 -16.98
CA GLU A 8 -4.72 -10.58 -17.75
C GLU A 8 -5.50 -11.67 -17.02
N ALA A 9 -4.79 -12.61 -16.36
CA ALA A 9 -5.44 -13.65 -15.57
C ALA A 9 -6.15 -13.05 -14.34
N TYR A 10 -5.54 -12.06 -13.70
CA TYR A 10 -6.13 -11.38 -12.55
C TYR A 10 -7.37 -10.56 -12.94
N GLU A 11 -7.32 -9.82 -14.05
CA GLU A 11 -8.46 -9.10 -14.61
C GLU A 11 -9.62 -10.04 -14.95
N LYS A 12 -9.31 -11.26 -15.39
CA LYS A 12 -10.32 -12.28 -15.70
C LYS A 12 -11.04 -12.76 -14.44
N LEU A 13 -10.30 -13.05 -13.37
CA LEU A 13 -10.87 -13.41 -12.07
C LEU A 13 -11.77 -12.30 -11.51
N ILE A 14 -11.29 -11.05 -11.57
CA ILE A 14 -12.08 -9.89 -11.14
C ILE A 14 -13.39 -9.78 -11.93
N LYS A 15 -13.39 -10.02 -13.24
CA LYS A 15 -14.63 -10.01 -14.03
C LYS A 15 -15.60 -11.10 -13.62
N GLU A 16 -15.11 -12.29 -13.32
CA GLU A 16 -15.92 -13.42 -12.84
C GLU A 16 -16.55 -13.10 -11.47
N ASP A 17 -15.76 -12.54 -10.55
CA ASP A 17 -16.23 -12.10 -9.23
C ASP A 17 -17.29 -10.98 -9.35
N LEU A 18 -17.07 -10.01 -10.25
CA LEU A 18 -18.03 -8.94 -10.50
C LEU A 18 -19.34 -9.44 -11.13
N TYR A 19 -19.26 -10.43 -12.02
CA TYR A 19 -20.44 -11.07 -12.59
C TYR A 19 -21.24 -11.79 -11.50
N PHE A 20 -20.56 -12.56 -10.65
CA PHE A 20 -21.17 -13.24 -9.51
C PHE A 20 -21.84 -12.23 -8.56
N LEU A 21 -21.15 -11.14 -8.23
CA LEU A 21 -21.69 -10.09 -7.37
C LEU A 21 -22.91 -9.41 -7.98
N ASN A 22 -22.92 -9.12 -9.29
CA ASN A 22 -24.09 -8.51 -9.93
C ASN A 22 -25.31 -9.45 -9.95
N GLU A 23 -25.13 -10.76 -10.09
CA GLU A 23 -26.23 -11.74 -10.11
C GLU A 23 -26.80 -12.04 -8.72
N HIS A 24 -25.96 -11.98 -7.69
CA HIS A 24 -26.31 -12.47 -6.34
C HIS A 24 -26.40 -11.37 -5.27
N CYS A 25 -25.88 -10.17 -5.52
CA CYS A 25 -25.93 -9.08 -4.56
C CYS A 25 -27.17 -8.21 -4.82
N PRO A 26 -28.03 -7.98 -3.81
CA PRO A 26 -29.17 -7.08 -3.96
C PRO A 26 -28.71 -5.65 -4.23
N ASP A 27 -29.49 -4.90 -5.02
CA ASP A 27 -29.21 -3.50 -5.35
C ASP A 27 -29.02 -2.68 -4.07
N SER A 28 -27.78 -2.27 -3.80
CA SER A 28 -27.42 -1.44 -2.65
C SER A 28 -26.19 -0.56 -2.97
N LEU A 29 -26.05 0.53 -2.21
CA LEU A 29 -24.94 1.49 -2.32
C LEU A 29 -23.55 0.83 -2.12
N GLU A 30 -23.52 -0.36 -1.51
CA GLU A 30 -22.29 -1.08 -1.21
C GLU A 30 -21.68 -1.77 -2.44
N LEU A 31 -22.49 -2.12 -3.45
CA LEU A 31 -22.00 -2.82 -4.64
C LEU A 31 -21.04 -1.95 -5.47
N ASP A 32 -21.34 -0.65 -5.60
CA ASP A 32 -20.45 0.30 -6.28
C ASP A 32 -19.15 0.51 -5.50
N HIS A 33 -19.22 0.52 -4.17
CA HIS A 33 -18.03 0.61 -3.32
C HIS A 33 -17.13 -0.63 -3.47
N ILE A 34 -17.74 -1.82 -3.47
CA ILE A 34 -17.05 -3.10 -3.69
C ILE A 34 -16.39 -3.11 -5.08
N LYS A 35 -17.10 -2.68 -6.13
CA LYS A 35 -16.54 -2.54 -7.49
C LYS A 35 -15.31 -1.65 -7.50
N VAL A 36 -15.38 -0.47 -6.88
CA VAL A 36 -14.26 0.48 -6.82
C VAL A 36 -13.05 -0.12 -6.11
N ILE A 37 -13.24 -0.80 -4.98
CA ILE A 37 -12.14 -1.45 -4.25
C ILE A 37 -11.50 -2.55 -5.10
N ILE A 38 -12.31 -3.40 -5.73
CA ILE A 38 -11.84 -4.50 -6.57
C ILE A 38 -11.02 -3.96 -7.75
N PHE A 39 -11.48 -2.91 -8.44
CA PHE A 39 -10.70 -2.31 -9.53
C PHE A 39 -9.41 -1.64 -9.05
N SER A 40 -9.44 -0.96 -7.90
CA SER A 40 -8.25 -0.31 -7.31
C SER A 40 -7.13 -1.30 -6.98
N SER A 41 -7.49 -2.56 -6.70
CA SER A 41 -6.50 -3.61 -6.44
C SER A 41 -5.64 -3.94 -7.66
N ILE A 42 -6.19 -3.82 -8.89
CA ILE A 42 -5.44 -4.05 -10.13
C ILE A 42 -4.30 -3.03 -10.24
N ASP A 43 -4.60 -1.76 -10.00
CA ASP A 43 -3.61 -0.69 -10.09
C ASP A 43 -2.53 -0.83 -9.00
N TRP A 44 -2.89 -1.37 -7.84
CA TRP A 44 -1.95 -1.66 -6.76
C TRP A 44 -0.98 -2.80 -7.10
N TYR A 45 -1.49 -3.93 -7.60
CA TYR A 45 -0.67 -5.11 -7.88
C TYR A 45 0.02 -5.07 -9.24
N TYR A 46 -0.58 -4.37 -10.21
CA TYR A 46 -0.09 -4.24 -11.58
C TYR A 46 -0.02 -2.76 -12.00
N PRO A 47 0.79 -1.95 -11.29
CA PRO A 47 0.92 -0.53 -11.59
C PRO A 47 1.43 -0.35 -13.01
N ASP A 48 0.92 0.67 -13.69
CA ASP A 48 1.40 1.03 -15.02
C ASP A 48 2.90 1.43 -14.98
N LYS A 49 3.51 1.48 -16.16
CA LYS A 49 4.95 1.78 -16.29
C LYS A 49 5.34 3.14 -15.68
N ASN A 50 4.48 4.14 -15.78
CA ASN A 50 4.72 5.46 -15.22
C ASN A 50 4.63 5.43 -13.69
N THR A 51 3.62 4.75 -13.14
CA THR A 51 3.45 4.54 -11.70
C THR A 51 4.62 3.76 -11.10
N CYS A 52 5.04 2.67 -11.75
CA CYS A 52 6.24 1.92 -11.35
C CYS A 52 7.51 2.78 -11.40
N THR A 53 7.66 3.61 -12.44
CA THR A 53 8.79 4.54 -12.56
C THR A 53 8.77 5.61 -11.46
N ALA A 54 7.60 6.16 -11.12
CA ALA A 54 7.43 7.14 -10.06
C ALA A 54 7.75 6.55 -8.69
N LEU A 55 7.22 5.35 -8.38
CA LEU A 55 7.54 4.62 -7.15
C LEU A 55 9.04 4.38 -7.01
N LYS A 56 9.71 3.94 -8.08
CA LYS A 56 11.17 3.74 -8.07
C LYS A 56 11.94 5.03 -7.84
N ARG A 57 11.49 6.17 -8.39
CA ARG A 57 12.09 7.48 -8.14
C ARG A 57 11.93 7.91 -6.67
N ILE A 58 10.76 7.69 -6.09
CA ILE A 58 10.48 7.99 -4.68
C ILE A 58 11.36 7.12 -3.78
N GLU A 59 11.39 5.80 -4.04
CA GLU A 59 12.22 4.85 -3.30
C GLU A 59 13.71 5.25 -3.34
N ASN A 60 14.24 5.60 -4.52
CA ASN A 60 15.62 6.04 -4.68
C ASN A 60 15.90 7.33 -3.90
N ARG A 61 14.97 8.30 -3.92
CA ARG A 61 15.12 9.56 -3.16
C ARG A 61 15.11 9.29 -1.65
N LEU A 62 14.22 8.44 -1.16
CA LEU A 62 14.18 8.04 0.25
C LEU A 62 15.48 7.36 0.67
N LYS A 63 16.00 6.43 -0.12
CA LYS A 63 17.30 5.78 0.16
C LYS A 63 18.44 6.78 0.26
N VAL A 64 18.54 7.72 -0.68
CA VAL A 64 19.56 8.77 -0.67
C VAL A 64 19.43 9.66 0.56
N GLU A 65 18.21 10.09 0.90
CA GLU A 65 17.98 10.97 2.04
C GLU A 65 18.23 10.26 3.37
N LEU A 66 17.83 9.00 3.52
CA LEU A 66 18.15 8.17 4.67
C LEU A 66 19.66 7.97 4.81
N GLN A 67 20.39 7.78 3.71
CA GLN A 67 21.84 7.66 3.74
C GLN A 67 22.51 8.98 4.15
N LYS A 68 22.07 10.12 3.61
CA LYS A 68 22.56 11.44 4.05
C LYS A 68 22.33 11.68 5.54
N GLN A 69 21.18 11.27 6.07
CA GLN A 69 20.89 11.39 7.50
C GLN A 69 21.84 10.52 8.32
N LYS A 70 22.11 9.28 7.88
CA LYS A 70 23.15 8.42 8.50
C LYS A 70 24.54 9.06 8.43
N ASP A 71 24.93 9.58 7.28
CA ASP A 71 26.25 10.18 7.04
C ASP A 71 26.45 11.48 7.84
N ALA A 72 25.38 12.25 8.03
CA ALA A 72 25.34 13.44 8.87
C ALA A 72 25.31 13.11 10.39
N GLY A 73 25.37 11.84 10.76
CA GLY A 73 25.32 11.40 12.15
C GLY A 73 23.97 11.61 12.82
N LYS A 74 22.86 11.79 12.06
CA LYS A 74 21.51 11.76 12.64
C LYS A 74 21.24 10.35 13.12
N GLN A 75 21.36 10.16 14.43
CA GLN A 75 20.94 8.97 15.13
C GLN A 75 19.41 8.89 15.06
N PHE A 76 18.88 7.88 14.37
CA PHE A 76 17.47 7.53 14.52
C PHE A 76 17.26 7.12 15.97
N LEU A 77 16.20 7.62 16.61
CA LEU A 77 15.82 7.16 17.94
C LEU A 77 15.60 5.65 17.86
N SER A 78 16.28 4.91 18.72
CA SER A 78 16.02 3.50 18.92
C SER A 78 14.61 3.30 19.45
N ASP A 79 14.05 2.11 19.25
CA ASP A 79 12.72 1.76 19.78
C ASP A 79 12.64 2.04 21.30
N GLN A 80 13.75 1.83 22.01
CA GLN A 80 13.89 2.11 23.45
C GLN A 80 13.87 3.60 23.79
N GLU A 81 14.41 4.47 22.93
CA GLU A 81 14.34 5.92 23.07
C GLU A 81 12.95 6.47 22.72
N ILE A 82 12.25 5.82 21.79
CA ILE A 82 10.85 6.12 21.47
C ILE A 82 9.93 5.75 22.64
N ASP A 83 10.10 4.55 23.21
CA ASP A 83 9.35 4.09 24.38
C ASP A 83 9.58 5.02 25.58
N GLY A 84 10.83 5.45 25.81
CA GLY A 84 11.16 6.41 26.87
C GLY A 84 10.54 7.80 26.67
N LEU A 85 10.44 8.27 25.42
CA LEU A 85 9.74 9.51 25.08
C LEU A 85 8.23 9.40 25.32
N ILE A 86 7.61 8.28 24.93
CA ILE A 86 6.19 8.01 25.16
C ILE A 86 5.91 7.97 26.67
N ASP A 87 6.70 7.26 27.45
CA ASP A 87 6.58 7.18 28.91
C ASP A 87 6.74 8.54 29.59
N SER A 88 7.63 9.41 29.08
CA SER A 88 7.83 10.75 29.62
C SER A 88 6.65 11.66 29.34
N ILE A 89 6.08 11.60 28.13
CA ILE A 89 4.88 12.38 27.74
C ILE A 89 3.66 11.93 28.55
N LEU A 90 3.50 10.62 28.76
CA LEU A 90 2.39 10.05 29.52
C LEU A 90 2.49 10.27 31.03
N LYS A 91 3.68 10.61 31.56
CA LYS A 91 3.91 10.94 32.99
C LYS A 91 3.81 12.43 33.31
N GLU A 92 3.68 13.29 32.29
CA GLU A 92 3.44 14.72 32.45
C GLU A 92 1.93 15.07 32.60
N GLU A 93 1.05 14.06 32.67
CA GLU A 93 -0.32 14.15 33.22
C GLU A 93 -0.36 13.81 34.72
#